data_AF-A0A498GAZ7-F1
#
_entry.id   AF-A0A498GAZ7-F1
#
_cell.length_a   1.000
_cell.length_b   1.000
_cell.length_c   1.000
_cell.angle_alpha   90.00
_cell.angle_beta   90.00
_cell.angle_gamma   90.00
#
_symmetry.space_group_name_H-M   'P 1'
#
loop_
_entity.id
_entity.type
_entity.pdbx_description
1 polymer ?
#
loop_
_entity_poly.entity_id
_entity_poly.type
_entity_poly.pdbx_seq_one_letter_code
_entity_poly.pdbx_strand_id
1 'polypeptide(L)'
;MASQKRAYQGKTTGYSTRNSTKKEFDLRWHELNEAKLIPESWAENGERHDIPEGKDAFYAFQAKAGLLLEYEVDRQGTPISGPHREEPGLRVLYVTADGERVFVREFIAIENGTQGFKPPSSFPSVTAPMDQNRVSEYPRPVEGRKAVADLYDNRVC
;
A
#
# COMPACT_ATOMS: atom_id res chain seq x y z
N MET A 1 -5.34 -30.12 4.44
CA MET A 1 -5.33 -28.91 5.29
C MET A 1 -3.99 -28.20 5.13
N ALA A 2 -4.02 -26.88 5.25
CA ALA A 2 -2.92 -25.91 5.31
C ALA A 2 -2.21 -25.58 3.97
N SER A 3 -2.57 -24.41 3.42
CA SER A 3 -1.64 -23.58 2.66
C SER A 3 -1.63 -22.19 3.30
N GLN A 4 -0.57 -21.92 4.06
CA GLN A 4 -0.26 -20.61 4.63
C GLN A 4 0.22 -19.67 3.52
N LYS A 5 -0.36 -18.48 3.44
CA LYS A 5 0.38 -17.27 3.03
C LYS A 5 0.03 -16.15 3.99
N ARG A 6 0.96 -15.89 4.91
CA ARG A 6 1.00 -14.68 5.74
C ARG A 6 1.22 -13.48 4.81
N ALA A 7 0.31 -12.52 4.82
CA ALA A 7 0.60 -11.16 4.41
C ALA A 7 1.16 -10.42 5.64
N TYR A 8 2.38 -9.94 5.52
CA TYR A 8 3.18 -9.31 6.57
C TYR A 8 3.53 -7.89 6.09
N GLN A 9 3.59 -6.80 6.87
CA GLN A 9 2.95 -6.33 8.11
C GLN A 9 3.40 -4.85 8.26
N GLY A 10 2.72 -4.03 9.06
CA GLY A 10 3.34 -2.79 9.56
C GLY A 10 4.65 -3.08 10.31
N LYS A 11 5.53 -2.06 10.45
CA LYS A 11 6.81 -2.10 11.18
C LYS A 11 7.34 -3.53 11.42
N THR A 12 7.89 -4.13 10.37
CA THR A 12 8.54 -5.44 10.46
C THR A 12 9.85 -5.30 11.24
N THR A 13 9.82 -5.53 12.55
CA THR A 13 11.07 -5.80 13.28
C THR A 13 11.51 -7.22 12.92
N GLY A 14 12.30 -7.36 11.85
CA GLY A 14 12.87 -8.64 11.45
C GLY A 14 13.97 -9.08 12.42
N TYR A 15 13.67 -10.03 13.30
CA TYR A 15 14.71 -10.67 14.12
C TYR A 15 15.38 -11.80 13.33
N SER A 16 16.53 -11.51 12.73
CA SER A 16 17.44 -12.55 12.22
C SER A 16 18.40 -12.96 13.34
N THR A 17 18.16 -14.09 14.00
CA THR A 17 19.14 -14.71 14.93
C THR A 17 20.09 -15.61 14.16
N ARG A 18 21.17 -15.02 13.62
CA ARG A 18 22.48 -15.69 13.50
C ARG A 18 23.42 -15.00 14.49
N ASN A 19 24.16 -15.80 15.26
CA ASN A 19 24.93 -15.39 16.43
C ASN A 19 25.81 -14.14 16.22
N SER A 20 25.82 -13.30 17.27
CA SER A 20 26.63 -12.11 17.56
C SER A 20 26.18 -10.78 16.91
N THR A 21 25.66 -9.89 17.77
CA THR A 21 25.19 -8.51 17.53
C THR A 21 23.83 -8.40 16.83
N LYS A 22 22.78 -8.09 17.59
CA LYS A 22 21.41 -7.90 17.09
C LYS A 22 21.36 -6.60 16.28
N LYS A 23 21.44 -6.72 14.95
CA LYS A 23 21.25 -5.62 14.01
C LYS A 23 19.75 -5.39 13.81
N GLU A 24 19.31 -4.15 13.89
CA GLU A 24 17.94 -3.74 13.62
C GLU A 24 17.86 -3.14 12.21
N PHE A 25 16.81 -3.46 11.47
CA PHE A 25 16.59 -2.97 10.11
C PHE A 25 15.25 -2.25 10.02
N ASP A 26 15.22 -1.17 9.24
CA ASP A 26 14.03 -0.37 8.96
C ASP A 26 13.83 -0.21 7.45
N LEU A 27 12.58 -0.35 7.01
CA LEU A 27 12.20 -0.16 5.61
C LEU A 27 11.71 1.27 5.41
N ARG A 28 12.37 1.98 4.50
CA ARG A 28 12.07 3.38 4.20
C ARG A 28 11.58 3.54 2.77
N TRP A 29 10.50 4.29 2.63
CA TRP A 29 9.96 4.63 1.31
C TRP A 29 10.83 5.69 0.64
N HIS A 30 11.23 5.41 -0.59
CA HIS A 30 11.82 6.36 -1.51
C HIS A 30 10.90 6.54 -2.72
N GLU A 31 10.62 7.78 -3.09
CA GLU A 31 9.69 8.10 -4.15
C GLU A 31 10.36 8.07 -5.52
N LEU A 32 9.71 7.46 -6.52
CA LEU A 32 10.19 7.45 -7.90
C LEU A 32 9.36 8.32 -8.84
N ASN A 33 8.05 8.44 -8.60
CA ASN A 33 7.16 9.18 -9.47
C ASN A 33 6.03 9.86 -8.70
N GLU A 34 5.37 10.80 -9.36
CA GLU A 34 4.11 11.38 -8.89
C GLU A 34 3.01 10.32 -8.84
N ALA A 35 2.07 10.41 -7.89
CA ALA A 35 0.95 9.48 -7.90
C ALA A 35 0.01 9.75 -9.05
N LYS A 36 -0.60 8.67 -9.53
CA LYS A 36 -1.55 8.65 -10.62
C LYS A 36 -2.82 7.97 -10.14
N LEU A 37 -3.94 8.27 -10.78
CA LEU A 37 -5.16 7.49 -10.61
C LEU A 37 -4.84 6.03 -10.89
N ILE A 38 -5.42 5.13 -10.10
CA ILE A 38 -5.31 3.71 -10.42
C ILE A 38 -5.97 3.46 -11.78
N PRO A 39 -5.38 2.60 -12.63
CA PRO A 39 -5.98 2.24 -13.88
C PRO A 39 -7.21 1.34 -13.64
N GLU A 40 -8.18 1.42 -14.55
CA GLU A 40 -9.40 0.61 -14.53
C GLU A 40 -9.13 -0.89 -14.40
N SER A 41 -8.09 -1.40 -15.07
CA SER A 41 -7.70 -2.80 -14.97
C SER A 41 -7.31 -3.26 -13.56
N TRP A 42 -6.82 -2.38 -12.68
CA TRP A 42 -6.56 -2.71 -11.28
C TRP A 42 -7.83 -2.65 -10.44
N ALA A 43 -8.71 -1.69 -10.75
CA ALA A 43 -10.02 -1.57 -10.09
C ALA A 43 -10.90 -2.80 -10.36
N GLU A 44 -10.85 -3.33 -11.58
CA GLU A 44 -11.64 -4.50 -12.01
C GLU A 44 -11.03 -5.84 -11.58
N ASN A 45 -9.72 -6.02 -11.75
CA ASN A 45 -9.07 -7.31 -11.48
C ASN A 45 -8.54 -7.44 -10.04
N GLY A 46 -8.62 -6.38 -9.24
CA GLY A 46 -8.24 -6.41 -7.83
C GLY A 46 -9.29 -7.12 -6.96
N GLU A 47 -8.84 -7.68 -5.84
CA GLU A 47 -9.72 -8.31 -4.86
C GLU A 47 -10.70 -7.29 -4.26
N ARG A 48 -11.97 -7.66 -4.14
CA ARG A 48 -12.96 -6.90 -3.37
C ARG A 48 -13.21 -7.63 -2.07
N HIS A 49 -12.79 -7.06 -0.95
CA HIS A 49 -13.02 -7.66 0.35
C HIS A 49 -14.44 -7.33 0.85
N ASP A 50 -15.07 -8.29 1.49
CA ASP A 50 -16.33 -8.06 2.19
C ASP A 50 -16.11 -7.01 3.29
N ILE A 51 -17.00 -6.02 3.32
CA ILE A 51 -16.93 -4.94 4.30
C ILE A 51 -17.74 -5.38 5.52
N PRO A 52 -17.12 -5.52 6.71
CA PRO A 52 -17.83 -5.87 7.91
C PRO A 52 -18.95 -4.86 8.22
N GLU A 53 -20.01 -5.32 8.86
CA GLU A 53 -21.12 -4.45 9.27
C GLU A 53 -20.62 -3.28 10.13
N GLY A 54 -21.11 -2.08 9.84
CA GLY A 54 -20.71 -0.85 10.53
C GLY A 54 -19.30 -0.34 10.19
N LYS A 55 -18.64 -0.90 9.16
CA LYS A 55 -17.42 -0.35 8.56
C LYS A 55 -17.73 0.22 7.20
N ASP A 56 -16.95 1.22 6.80
CA ASP A 56 -17.08 1.82 5.49
C ASP A 56 -16.17 1.14 4.49
N ALA A 57 -16.67 1.04 3.26
CA ALA A 57 -15.89 0.62 2.12
C ALA A 57 -14.88 1.70 1.77
N PHE A 58 -13.62 1.30 1.57
CA PHE A 58 -12.61 2.14 0.98
C PHE A 58 -12.17 1.57 -0.36
N TYR A 59 -12.09 2.46 -1.33
CA TYR A 59 -11.79 2.17 -2.72
C TYR A 59 -10.38 2.64 -3.02
N ALA A 60 -9.58 1.80 -3.66
CA ALA A 60 -8.28 2.23 -4.14
C ALA A 60 -8.48 3.37 -5.16
N PHE A 61 -7.74 4.46 -5.01
CA PHE A 61 -7.98 5.66 -5.81
C PHE A 61 -6.74 6.09 -6.58
N GLN A 62 -5.60 6.20 -5.90
CA GLN A 62 -4.35 6.59 -6.50
C GLN A 62 -3.21 5.68 -6.07
N ALA A 63 -2.24 5.52 -6.95
CA ALA A 63 -1.04 4.75 -6.68
C ALA A 63 0.20 5.57 -7.05
N LYS A 64 1.23 5.42 -6.21
CA LYS A 64 2.55 6.02 -6.36
C LYS A 64 3.60 4.93 -6.35
N ALA A 65 4.45 4.89 -7.37
CA ALA A 65 5.57 3.95 -7.39
C ALA A 65 6.76 4.53 -6.64
N GLY A 66 7.51 3.63 -6.03
CA GLY A 66 8.68 3.97 -5.25
C GLY A 66 9.52 2.73 -5.00
N LEU A 67 10.48 2.88 -4.10
CA LEU A 67 11.32 1.82 -3.59
C LEU A 67 11.13 1.71 -2.09
N LEU A 68 11.07 0.49 -1.60
CA LEU A 68 11.24 0.16 -0.20
C LEU A 68 12.72 -0.19 0.01
N LEU A 69 13.42 0.71 0.69
CA LEU A 69 14.85 0.62 0.94
C LEU A 69 15.09 0.15 2.38
N GLU A 70 15.80 -0.95 2.54
CA GLU A 70 16.14 -1.51 3.86
C GLU A 70 17.45 -0.90 4.38
N TYR A 71 17.39 -0.24 5.52
CA TYR A 71 18.54 0.35 6.20
C TYR A 71 18.80 -0.37 7.52
N GLU A 72 20.08 -0.55 7.87
CA GLU A 72 20.47 -0.88 9.24
C GLU A 72 20.31 0.38 10.10
N VAL A 73 19.63 0.25 11.24
CA VAL A 73 19.34 1.36 12.15
C VAL A 73 19.93 1.14 13.53
N ASP A 74 20.21 2.25 14.23
CA ASP A 74 20.49 2.23 15.66
C ASP A 74 19.21 1.98 16.50
N ARG A 75 19.35 1.90 17.83
CA ARG A 75 18.22 1.69 18.75
C ARG A 75 17.17 2.81 18.72
N GLN A 76 17.52 3.98 18.18
CA GLN A 76 16.66 5.14 18.04
C GLN A 76 15.95 5.15 16.67
N GLY A 77 16.27 4.20 15.78
CA GLY A 77 15.74 4.14 14.43
C GLY A 77 16.48 5.04 13.44
N THR A 78 17.65 5.57 13.79
CA THR A 78 18.49 6.36 12.89
C THR A 78 19.24 5.43 11.94
N PRO A 79 19.25 5.66 10.62
CA PRO A 79 20.05 4.85 9.70
C PRO A 79 21.53 5.02 9.99
N ILE A 80 22.22 3.90 10.13
CA ILE A 80 23.67 3.85 10.34
C ILE A 80 24.39 3.15 9.18
N SER A 81 23.67 2.38 8.36
CA SER A 81 24.20 1.73 7.15
C SER A 81 23.07 1.35 6.17
N GLY A 82 23.39 1.20 4.89
CA GLY A 82 22.45 0.82 3.82
C GLY A 82 22.34 1.86 2.68
N PRO A 83 21.43 1.65 1.70
CA PRO A 83 20.44 0.56 1.68
C PRO A 83 21.07 -0.81 1.39
N HIS A 84 20.59 -1.84 2.10
CA HIS A 84 21.03 -3.24 1.96
C HIS A 84 20.14 -4.05 1.04
N ARG A 85 18.87 -3.64 0.91
CA ARG A 85 17.91 -4.23 0.00
C ARG A 85 17.05 -3.12 -0.60
N GLU A 86 16.75 -3.30 -1.87
CA GLU A 86 15.83 -2.47 -2.63
C GLU A 86 14.70 -3.36 -3.12
N GLU A 87 13.46 -2.97 -2.81
CA GLU A 87 12.27 -3.62 -3.33
C GLU A 87 11.38 -2.62 -4.08
N PRO A 88 10.89 -2.98 -5.28
CA PRO A 88 9.79 -2.28 -5.91
C PRO A 88 8.62 -2.06 -4.95
N GLY A 89 8.16 -0.81 -4.84
CA GLY A 89 7.12 -0.42 -3.91
C GLY A 89 5.96 0.29 -4.62
N LEU A 90 4.75 0.06 -4.12
CA LEU A 90 3.56 0.84 -4.45
C LEU A 90 2.91 1.36 -3.18
N ARG A 91 2.69 2.67 -3.14
CA ARG A 91 1.90 3.33 -2.10
C ARG A 91 0.55 3.69 -2.69
N VAL A 92 -0.52 3.12 -2.15
CA VAL A 92 -1.88 3.27 -2.66
C VAL A 92 -2.72 4.05 -1.65
N LEU A 93 -3.36 5.10 -2.14
CA LEU A 93 -4.37 5.85 -1.41
C LEU A 93 -5.72 5.17 -1.59
N TYR A 94 -6.38 4.90 -0.46
CA TYR A 94 -7.73 4.42 -0.38
C TYR A 94 -8.65 5.54 0.11
N VAL A 95 -9.85 5.64 -0.43
CA VAL A 95 -10.83 6.69 -0.10
C VAL A 95 -12.24 6.10 0.02
N THR A 96 -13.07 6.64 0.91
CA THR A 96 -14.49 6.28 1.01
C THR A 96 -15.29 6.82 -0.18
N ALA A 97 -16.46 6.24 -0.48
CA ALA A 97 -17.30 6.66 -1.60
C ALA A 97 -17.76 8.13 -1.49
N ASP A 98 -17.99 8.62 -0.28
CA ASP A 98 -18.28 10.03 0.01
C ASP A 98 -17.06 10.96 -0.12
N GLY A 99 -15.85 10.40 -0.25
CA GLY A 99 -14.60 11.14 -0.32
C GLY A 99 -14.07 11.62 1.03
N GLU A 100 -14.79 11.43 2.13
CA GLU A 100 -14.51 12.11 3.41
C GLU A 100 -13.34 11.51 4.19
N ARG A 101 -13.04 10.23 3.97
CA ARG A 101 -11.98 9.53 4.69
C ARG A 101 -11.02 8.84 3.74
N VAL A 102 -9.77 8.85 4.14
CA VAL A 102 -8.67 8.24 3.38
C VAL A 102 -7.71 7.49 4.29
N PHE A 103 -7.04 6.49 3.73
CA PHE A 103 -5.83 5.91 4.32
C PHE A 103 -4.85 5.48 3.25
N VAL A 104 -3.59 5.34 3.63
CA VAL A 104 -2.53 4.88 2.74
C VAL A 104 -2.09 3.47 3.10
N ARG A 105 -1.91 2.62 2.08
CA ARG A 105 -1.31 1.31 2.24
C ARG A 105 -0.15 1.12 1.29
N GLU A 106 0.92 0.52 1.81
CA GLU A 106 2.12 0.17 1.04
C GLU A 106 2.07 -1.30 0.64
N PHE A 107 2.51 -1.58 -0.57
CA PHE A 107 2.59 -2.90 -1.17
C PHE A 107 3.98 -3.08 -1.78
N ILE A 108 4.49 -4.30 -1.68
CA ILE A 108 5.61 -4.73 -2.53
C ILE A 108 5.04 -4.87 -3.94
N ALA A 109 5.61 -4.13 -4.87
CA ALA A 109 5.20 -4.14 -6.27
C ALA A 109 5.88 -5.27 -7.04
N ILE A 110 5.27 -5.64 -8.14
CA ILE A 110 5.89 -6.49 -9.16
C ILE A 110 6.38 -5.55 -10.26
N GLU A 111 7.68 -5.58 -10.53
CA GLU A 111 8.24 -4.91 -11.69
C GLU A 111 7.84 -5.67 -12.96
N ASN A 112 7.15 -4.99 -13.87
CA ASN A 112 6.73 -5.54 -15.15
C ASN A 112 7.34 -4.67 -16.24
N GLY A 113 8.46 -5.11 -16.84
CA GLY A 113 9.39 -4.27 -17.62
C GLY A 113 8.76 -3.27 -18.60
N THR A 114 7.66 -3.60 -19.27
CA THR A 114 6.96 -2.69 -20.21
C THR A 114 5.80 -1.90 -19.61
N GLN A 115 5.24 -2.34 -18.48
CA GLN A 115 4.07 -1.72 -17.82
C GLN A 115 4.43 -0.98 -16.51
N GLY A 116 5.70 -0.99 -16.12
CA GLY A 116 6.18 -0.39 -14.88
C GLY A 116 5.81 -1.22 -13.65
N PHE A 117 5.54 -0.55 -12.54
CA PHE A 117 5.23 -1.16 -11.25
C PHE A 117 3.74 -1.52 -11.18
N LYS A 118 3.42 -2.78 -10.88
CA LYS A 118 2.04 -3.24 -10.64
C LYS A 118 1.90 -3.86 -9.25
N PRO A 119 0.69 -3.85 -8.65
CA PRO A 119 0.51 -4.41 -7.32
C PRO A 119 0.50 -5.95 -7.40
N PRO A 120 0.64 -6.64 -6.26
CA PRO A 120 0.53 -8.10 -6.23
C PRO A 120 -0.87 -8.56 -6.65
N SER A 121 -1.02 -9.84 -6.99
CA SER A 121 -2.34 -10.40 -7.37
C SER A 121 -3.38 -10.31 -6.24
N SER A 122 -2.94 -10.27 -4.98
CA SER A 122 -3.79 -10.10 -3.80
C SER A 122 -4.05 -8.62 -3.47
N PHE A 123 -3.98 -7.75 -4.47
CA PHE A 123 -4.23 -6.33 -4.31
C PHE A 123 -5.71 -6.09 -4.08
N PRO A 124 -6.12 -5.47 -2.95
CA PRO A 124 -7.52 -5.18 -2.74
C PRO A 124 -7.90 -3.87 -3.44
N SER A 125 -8.76 -3.94 -4.45
CA SER A 125 -9.36 -2.76 -5.08
C SER A 125 -10.42 -2.11 -4.18
N VAL A 126 -11.05 -2.89 -3.30
CA VAL A 126 -12.00 -2.43 -2.27
C VAL A 126 -11.72 -3.16 -0.96
N THR A 127 -11.63 -2.42 0.16
CA THR A 127 -11.33 -3.00 1.48
C THR A 127 -11.83 -2.13 2.62
N ALA A 128 -11.95 -2.72 3.81
CA ALA A 128 -12.10 -1.98 5.05
C ALA A 128 -10.72 -1.44 5.50
N PRO A 129 -10.65 -0.37 6.31
CA PRO A 129 -9.37 0.15 6.77
C PRO A 129 -8.68 -0.89 7.67
N MET A 130 -7.47 -1.31 7.29
CA MET A 130 -6.70 -2.29 8.06
C MET A 130 -5.89 -1.67 9.21
N ASP A 131 -5.46 -0.41 9.08
CA ASP A 131 -4.73 0.33 10.11
C ASP A 131 -4.90 1.84 9.87
N GLN A 132 -5.30 2.60 10.89
CA GLN A 132 -5.85 3.96 10.76
C GLN A 132 -4.77 5.07 10.73
N ASN A 133 -3.49 4.72 10.86
CA ASN A 133 -2.45 5.69 11.22
C ASN A 133 -1.53 6.16 10.08
N ARG A 134 -2.06 6.37 8.87
CA ARG A 134 -1.32 7.11 7.81
C ARG A 134 -2.26 7.98 6.98
N VAL A 135 -2.40 9.23 7.41
CA VAL A 135 -3.09 10.30 6.70
C VAL A 135 -2.22 10.75 5.52
N SER A 136 -2.85 10.93 4.36
CA SER A 136 -2.21 11.35 3.13
C SER A 136 -2.35 12.85 2.90
N GLU A 137 -1.39 13.47 2.21
CA GLU A 137 -1.46 14.85 1.69
C GLU A 137 -2.28 14.98 0.38
N TYR A 138 -2.92 13.88 -0.06
CA TYR A 138 -3.63 13.75 -1.34
C TYR A 138 -5.03 14.41 -1.35
N PRO A 139 -5.68 14.58 -2.53
CA PRO A 139 -6.60 15.68 -2.75
C PRO A 139 -7.83 15.60 -1.84
N ARG A 140 -8.33 16.81 -1.58
CA ARG A 140 -9.44 17.11 -0.68
C ARG A 140 -10.68 16.23 -0.98
N PRO A 141 -11.56 16.06 0.02
CA PRO A 141 -12.70 15.13 -0.04
C PRO A 141 -13.56 15.17 -1.32
N VAL A 142 -13.70 16.32 -1.97
CA VAL A 142 -14.57 16.51 -3.13
C VAL A 142 -14.06 15.81 -4.40
N GLU A 143 -12.75 15.76 -4.62
CA GLU A 143 -12.19 15.11 -5.82
C GLU A 143 -12.23 13.58 -5.71
N GLY A 144 -12.05 13.05 -4.50
CA GLY A 144 -12.16 11.61 -4.22
C GLY A 144 -13.55 11.07 -4.54
N ARG A 145 -14.62 11.74 -4.10
CA ARG A 145 -16.00 11.30 -4.34
C ARG A 145 -16.32 11.13 -5.82
N LYS A 146 -16.04 12.16 -6.63
CA LYS A 146 -16.34 12.11 -8.07
C LYS A 146 -15.55 11.00 -8.75
N ALA A 147 -14.26 10.87 -8.42
CA ALA A 147 -13.42 9.88 -9.07
C ALA A 147 -13.75 8.44 -8.65
N VAL A 148 -14.14 8.20 -7.39
CA VAL A 148 -14.71 6.90 -6.99
C VAL A 148 -15.97 6.62 -7.79
N ALA A 149 -16.86 7.60 -7.93
CA ALA A 149 -18.08 7.40 -8.71
C ALA A 149 -17.78 7.05 -10.17
N ASP A 150 -16.84 7.77 -10.79
CA ASP A 150 -16.42 7.56 -12.18
C ASP A 150 -15.80 6.17 -12.39
N LEU A 151 -15.02 5.69 -11.41
CA LEU A 151 -14.25 4.44 -11.51
C LEU A 151 -14.99 3.20 -10.98
N TYR A 152 -15.86 3.35 -9.98
CA TYR A 152 -16.49 2.25 -9.25
C TYR A 152 -18.03 2.28 -9.25
N ASP A 153 -18.68 3.45 -9.17
CA ASP A 153 -20.16 3.52 -8.98
C ASP A 153 -20.95 3.50 -10.29
N ASN A 154 -20.35 3.87 -11.43
CA ASN A 154 -21.00 3.84 -12.74
C ASN A 154 -21.42 2.44 -13.24
N ARG A 155 -21.28 1.39 -12.42
CA ARG A 155 -21.42 -0.02 -12.87
C ARG A 155 -22.22 -0.90 -11.91
N VAL A 156 -23.09 -0.32 -11.09
CA VAL A 156 -24.20 -1.07 -10.48
C VAL A 156 -25.40 -1.00 -11.43
N CYS A 157 -25.42 -1.91 -12.40
CA CYS A 157 -26.61 -2.32 -13.16
C CYS A 157 -26.65 -3.85 -13.20
#